data_AF-A0A7V3D5R4-F1
#
_entry.id   AF-A0A7V3D5R4-F1
#
_cell.length_a   1.000
_cell.length_b   1.000
_cell.length_c   1.000
_cell.angle_alpha   90.00
_cell.angle_beta   90.00
_cell.angle_gamma   90.00
#
_symmetry.space_group_name_H-M   'P 1'
#
loop_
_entity.id
_entity.type
_entity.pdbx_description
1 polymer ?
#
loop_
_entity_poly.entity_id
_entity_poly.type
_entity_poly.pdbx_seq_one_letter_code
_entity_poly.pdbx_strand_id
1 'polypeptide(L)'
;MSAESFVQALREDLEDDATRLIFADWLEEHGDWRAALLRLEVRLRQWIPDLAERRALQKQRRELLRAHLLDWLGPLSRWCRRWAVNAGLVNLVLSARHFVSSPFSQHAATLFQHAWTGMVRLEEVSQYFSQVCRAPHLQVIPGLDLRGAWLIEDDLRRLLGTGLENLVALDLSCNPLTDHALESLLSWPRLSHLRRLGLRNTHLTQESLLQLAAAAPRLRIDLPGAGLQQTSRLSHGSIINSLGMTFVQVPAGSFLIGSPPDEVGRYDDEGPQFEVTLTRPCWMSAFLVTQGQYRQVMGANPSYFVEVEGGGPTHPVDSVTWEESAEFCRRLSQLDEERRAGRSYRLPTEAEWEHACRGGVCDEVFWFGNAASSWQANFDGTLPYGSALEGPNLNCTTPVGWYEANPFGLFDTHGNLWEWCQDWYEEFWYEQRENVDPQGPERSERKTLRGGSWFNNGGSCRAAYRFRVRPDERSNHFGFRVCLEMAEASGGRSP
;
A
#
# COMPACT_ATOMS: atom_id res chain seq x y z
N MET A 1 33.46 15.51 10.14
CA MET A 1 32.49 14.39 10.07
C MET A 1 32.81 13.57 8.84
N SER A 2 32.60 12.25 8.87
CA SER A 2 32.80 11.38 7.70
C SER A 2 31.46 11.11 7.02
N ALA A 3 31.48 10.70 5.74
CA ALA A 3 30.27 10.23 5.05
C ALA A 3 29.56 9.11 5.85
N GLU A 4 30.33 8.21 6.49
CA GLU A 4 29.78 7.11 7.29
C GLU A 4 28.95 7.61 8.48
N SER A 5 29.37 8.69 9.16
CA SER A 5 28.60 9.23 10.28
C SER A 5 27.23 9.75 9.85
N PHE A 6 27.14 10.35 8.65
CA PHE A 6 25.86 10.79 8.10
C PHE A 6 24.98 9.61 7.68
N VAL A 7 25.56 8.64 6.97
CA VAL A 7 24.83 7.42 6.55
C VAL A 7 24.29 6.66 7.76
N GLN A 8 25.06 6.60 8.85
CA GLN A 8 24.61 6.01 10.11
C GLN A 8 23.41 6.77 10.70
N ALA A 9 23.47 8.10 10.74
CA ALA A 9 22.34 8.92 11.20
C ALA A 9 21.08 8.72 10.32
N LEU A 10 21.25 8.59 8.99
CA LEU A 10 20.14 8.27 8.08
C LEU A 10 19.51 6.90 8.34
N ARG A 11 20.31 5.90 8.75
CA ARG A 11 19.81 4.56 9.11
C ARG A 11 19.02 4.58 10.42
N GLU A 12 19.41 5.45 11.35
CA GLU A 12 18.76 5.59 12.65
C GLU A 12 17.41 6.31 12.59
N ASP A 13 17.26 7.28 11.70
CA ASP A 13 15.99 7.99 11.48
C ASP A 13 15.70 8.22 9.99
N LEU A 14 14.84 7.34 9.44
CA LEU A 14 14.40 7.40 8.05
C LEU A 14 13.45 8.57 7.75
N GLU A 15 12.99 9.33 8.74
CA GLU A 15 12.09 10.48 8.58
C GLU A 15 12.81 11.82 8.83
N ASP A 16 14.06 11.81 9.32
CA ASP A 16 14.85 13.03 9.59
C ASP A 16 15.38 13.68 8.30
N ASP A 17 14.54 14.51 7.69
CA ASP A 17 14.89 15.26 6.48
C ASP A 17 15.94 16.35 6.74
N ALA A 18 16.08 16.85 7.97
CA ALA A 18 17.09 17.86 8.28
C ALA A 18 18.50 17.26 8.17
N THR A 19 18.72 16.07 8.76
CA THR A 19 19.98 15.34 8.61
C THR A 19 20.27 14.98 7.15
N ARG A 20 19.25 14.63 6.35
CA ARG A 20 19.41 14.39 4.90
C ARG A 20 19.91 15.62 4.17
N LEU A 21 19.34 16.80 4.45
CA LEU A 21 19.73 18.03 3.79
C LEU A 21 21.15 18.45 4.19
N ILE A 22 21.51 18.35 5.48
CA ILE A 22 22.88 18.62 5.94
C ILE A 22 23.87 17.67 5.26
N PHE A 23 23.51 16.39 5.11
CA PHE A 23 24.37 15.45 4.39
C PHE A 23 24.45 15.76 2.90
N ALA A 24 23.36 16.21 2.28
CA ALA A 24 23.36 16.65 0.89
C ALA A 24 24.28 17.85 0.67
N ASP A 25 24.29 18.83 1.58
CA ASP A 25 25.22 19.97 1.54
C ASP A 25 26.67 19.49 1.60
N TRP A 26 26.98 18.59 2.54
CA TRP A 26 28.31 18.00 2.65
C TRP A 26 28.71 17.24 1.37
N LEU A 27 27.81 16.44 0.77
CA LEU A 27 28.08 15.71 -0.47
C LEU A 27 28.31 16.64 -1.67
N GLU A 28 27.58 17.75 -1.74
CA GLU A 28 27.74 18.75 -2.80
C GLU A 28 29.10 19.43 -2.73
N GLU A 29 29.59 19.78 -1.53
CA GLU A 29 30.94 20.30 -1.33
C GLU A 29 32.04 19.33 -1.80
N HIS A 30 31.72 18.03 -1.85
CA HIS A 30 32.63 16.97 -2.29
C HIS A 30 32.38 16.51 -3.73
N GLY A 31 31.50 17.19 -4.48
CA GLY A 31 31.21 16.89 -5.88
C GLY A 31 30.45 15.57 -6.11
N ASP A 32 29.68 15.11 -5.12
CA ASP A 32 28.96 13.85 -5.18
C ASP A 32 27.51 14.04 -5.67
N TRP A 33 27.15 13.35 -6.75
CA TRP A 33 25.81 13.41 -7.35
C TRP A 33 24.69 12.99 -6.39
N ARG A 34 25.01 12.19 -5.36
CA ARG A 34 24.05 11.74 -4.34
C ARG A 34 23.49 12.91 -3.52
N ALA A 35 24.16 14.07 -3.49
CA ALA A 35 23.59 15.31 -2.95
C ALA A 35 22.25 15.67 -3.60
N ALA A 36 22.21 15.66 -4.94
CA ALA A 36 20.99 15.94 -5.70
C ALA A 36 19.91 14.88 -5.45
N LEU A 37 20.31 13.61 -5.33
CA LEU A 37 19.38 12.51 -5.02
C LEU A 37 18.71 12.72 -3.65
N LEU A 38 19.49 13.04 -2.60
CA LEU A 38 18.95 13.25 -1.26
C LEU A 38 17.96 14.42 -1.22
N ARG A 39 18.25 15.52 -1.91
CA ARG A 39 17.33 16.67 -1.99
C ARG A 39 16.04 16.32 -2.75
N LEU A 40 16.14 15.53 -3.81
CA LEU A 40 14.97 15.02 -4.53
C LEU A 40 14.12 14.11 -3.64
N GLU A 41 14.73 13.20 -2.88
CA GLU A 41 14.02 12.33 -1.93
C GLU A 41 13.27 13.15 -0.86
N VAL A 42 13.92 14.17 -0.27
CA VAL A 42 13.29 15.07 0.70
C VAL A 42 12.14 15.85 0.07
N ARG A 43 12.35 16.45 -1.11
CA ARG A 43 11.31 17.24 -1.79
C ARG A 43 10.10 16.37 -2.15
N LEU A 44 10.31 15.17 -2.66
CA LEU A 44 9.25 14.25 -3.10
C LEU A 44 8.39 13.70 -1.94
N ARG A 45 8.94 13.68 -0.72
CA ARG A 45 8.22 13.31 0.52
C ARG A 45 7.31 14.41 1.03
N GLN A 46 7.64 15.66 0.74
CA GLN A 46 6.79 16.79 1.10
C GLN A 46 5.56 16.84 0.19
N TRP A 47 4.52 17.52 0.67
CA TRP A 47 3.38 17.84 -0.15
C TRP A 47 3.80 18.77 -1.30
N ILE A 48 3.45 18.39 -2.53
CA ILE A 48 3.71 19.16 -3.74
C ILE A 48 2.36 19.35 -4.44
N PRO A 49 1.73 20.53 -4.33
CA PRO A 49 0.42 20.78 -4.91
C PRO A 49 0.44 20.86 -6.44
N ASP A 50 1.57 21.24 -7.05
CA ASP A 50 1.76 21.26 -8.50
C ASP A 50 2.17 19.86 -9.01
N LEU A 51 1.26 19.22 -9.74
CA LEU A 51 1.47 17.89 -10.34
C LEU A 51 2.59 17.88 -11.39
N ALA A 52 2.76 18.96 -12.15
CA ALA A 52 3.81 19.05 -13.16
C ALA A 52 5.19 19.15 -12.52
N GLU A 53 5.31 19.93 -11.44
CA GLU A 53 6.52 20.01 -10.61
C GLU A 53 6.88 18.64 -10.03
N ARG A 54 5.91 17.94 -9.41
CA ARG A 54 6.11 16.61 -8.83
C ARG A 54 6.62 15.60 -9.86
N ARG A 55 6.06 15.59 -11.06
CA ARG A 55 6.49 14.70 -12.15
C ARG A 55 7.89 15.01 -12.67
N ALA A 56 8.21 16.30 -12.80
CA ALA A 56 9.55 16.72 -13.20
C ALA A 56 10.60 16.21 -12.20
N LEU A 57 10.33 16.35 -10.90
CA LEU A 57 11.21 15.86 -9.81
C LEU A 57 11.33 14.33 -9.81
N GLN A 58 10.23 13.59 -10.00
CA GLN A 58 10.27 12.12 -10.13
C GLN A 58 11.05 11.67 -11.37
N LYS A 59 10.89 12.37 -12.50
CA LYS A 59 11.65 12.11 -13.73
C LYS A 59 13.14 12.34 -13.50
N GLN A 60 13.52 13.48 -12.91
CA GLN A 60 14.91 13.78 -12.54
C GLN A 60 15.49 12.69 -11.63
N ARG A 61 14.74 12.25 -10.60
CA ARG A 61 15.15 11.14 -9.72
C ARG A 61 15.42 9.85 -10.50
N ARG A 62 14.53 9.47 -11.42
CA ARG A 62 14.69 8.27 -12.25
C ARG A 62 15.91 8.37 -13.16
N GLU A 63 16.12 9.52 -13.79
CA GLU A 63 17.26 9.76 -14.68
C GLU A 63 18.59 9.69 -13.91
N LEU A 64 18.65 10.32 -12.73
CA LEU A 64 19.82 10.31 -11.87
C LEU A 64 20.19 8.90 -11.40
N LEU A 65 19.19 8.12 -10.94
CA LEU A 65 19.41 6.73 -10.56
C LEU A 65 19.81 5.86 -11.76
N ARG A 66 19.18 6.04 -12.92
CA ARG A 66 19.55 5.30 -14.15
C ARG A 66 21.00 5.56 -14.56
N ALA A 67 21.47 6.80 -14.40
CA ALA A 67 22.82 7.19 -14.78
C ALA A 67 23.92 6.66 -13.84
N HIS A 68 23.64 6.58 -12.53
CA HIS A 68 24.72 6.39 -11.54
C HIS A 68 24.55 5.19 -10.59
N LEU A 69 23.37 4.57 -10.50
CA LEU A 69 23.09 3.57 -9.46
C LEU A 69 23.95 2.30 -9.61
N LEU A 70 24.22 1.85 -10.84
CA LEU A 70 25.06 0.68 -11.06
C LEU A 70 26.50 0.90 -10.60
N ASP A 71 27.06 2.07 -10.89
CA ASP A 71 28.41 2.45 -10.44
C ASP A 71 28.47 2.59 -8.92
N TRP A 72 27.40 3.15 -8.30
CA TRP A 72 27.30 3.25 -6.85
C TRP A 72 27.22 1.88 -6.15
N LEU A 73 26.49 0.93 -6.74
CA LEU A 73 26.48 -0.46 -6.24
C LEU A 73 27.83 -1.15 -6.47
N GLY A 74 28.52 -0.81 -7.55
CA GLY A 74 29.80 -1.39 -7.92
C GLY A 74 29.75 -2.93 -7.94
N PRO A 75 30.74 -3.62 -7.32
CA PRO A 75 30.77 -5.08 -7.28
C PRO A 75 29.67 -5.75 -6.46
N LEU A 76 28.82 -4.99 -5.75
CA LEU A 76 27.68 -5.55 -5.03
C LEU A 76 26.55 -5.97 -5.98
N SER A 77 26.38 -5.23 -7.10
CA SER A 77 25.34 -5.47 -8.11
C SER A 77 25.30 -6.92 -8.62
N ARG A 78 26.46 -7.56 -8.81
CA ARG A 78 26.57 -8.96 -9.28
C ARG A 78 26.01 -10.02 -8.32
N TRP A 79 25.85 -9.67 -7.04
CA TRP A 79 25.36 -10.57 -6.00
C TRP A 79 23.86 -10.38 -5.74
N CYS A 80 23.34 -9.21 -6.07
CA CYS A 80 21.96 -8.81 -5.82
C CYS A 80 21.06 -9.24 -6.97
N ARG A 81 19.89 -9.78 -6.64
CA ARG A 81 18.83 -10.04 -7.62
C ARG A 81 18.16 -8.75 -8.05
N ARG A 82 17.91 -7.88 -7.05
CA ARG A 82 17.14 -6.64 -7.19
C ARG A 82 17.63 -5.62 -6.17
N TRP A 83 17.37 -4.34 -6.44
CA TRP A 83 17.67 -3.25 -5.52
C TRP A 83 16.71 -2.08 -5.72
N ALA A 84 16.55 -1.28 -4.68
CA ALA A 84 15.78 -0.04 -4.71
C ALA A 84 16.48 1.01 -3.85
N VAL A 85 16.29 2.28 -4.17
CA VAL A 85 16.74 3.38 -3.30
C VAL A 85 15.53 3.99 -2.63
N ASN A 86 15.60 4.15 -1.30
CA ASN A 86 14.59 4.82 -0.49
C ASN A 86 15.29 5.67 0.57
N ALA A 87 14.89 6.93 0.71
CA ALA A 87 15.44 7.82 1.73
C ALA A 87 16.94 8.11 1.57
N GLY A 88 17.50 7.86 0.38
CA GLY A 88 18.94 7.92 0.15
C GLY A 88 19.74 6.67 0.55
N LEU A 89 19.07 5.61 1.01
CA LEU A 89 19.70 4.32 1.33
C LEU A 89 19.34 3.28 0.28
N VAL A 90 20.26 2.34 0.06
CA VAL A 90 20.07 1.25 -0.88
C VAL A 90 19.48 0.03 -0.16
N ASN A 91 18.33 -0.41 -0.62
CA ASN A 91 17.69 -1.65 -0.19
C ASN A 91 17.99 -2.74 -1.20
N LEU A 92 18.48 -3.88 -0.73
CA LEU A 92 19.03 -4.95 -1.55
C LEU A 92 18.22 -6.23 -1.38
N VAL A 93 18.09 -6.99 -2.45
CA VAL A 93 17.55 -8.36 -2.42
C VAL A 93 18.63 -9.34 -2.85
N LEU A 94 18.96 -10.28 -1.98
CA LEU A 94 19.94 -11.34 -2.24
C LEU A 94 19.29 -12.71 -2.02
N SER A 95 19.77 -13.73 -2.72
CA SER A 95 19.47 -15.10 -2.31
C SER A 95 20.31 -15.44 -1.07
N ALA A 96 19.74 -16.21 -0.14
CA ALA A 96 20.45 -16.67 1.04
C ALA A 96 21.70 -17.48 0.64
N ARG A 97 21.66 -18.21 -0.49
CA ARG A 97 22.83 -18.90 -1.06
C ARG A 97 24.00 -17.96 -1.36
N HIS A 98 23.74 -16.82 -2.01
CA HIS A 98 24.79 -15.85 -2.31
C HIS A 98 25.30 -15.18 -1.03
N PHE A 99 24.37 -14.82 -0.14
CA PHE A 99 24.67 -14.19 1.14
C PHE A 99 25.64 -15.02 1.99
N VAL A 100 25.45 -16.34 2.05
CA VAL A 100 26.32 -17.23 2.84
C VAL A 100 27.52 -17.77 2.07
N SER A 101 27.70 -17.37 0.80
CA SER A 101 28.82 -17.86 0.00
C SER A 101 30.15 -17.28 0.50
N SER A 102 31.21 -18.09 0.45
CA SER A 102 32.56 -17.65 0.86
C SER A 102 33.05 -16.42 0.07
N PRO A 103 32.92 -16.36 -1.27
CA PRO A 103 33.39 -15.21 -2.03
C PRO A 103 32.64 -13.91 -1.71
N PHE A 104 31.35 -13.98 -1.38
CA PHE A 104 30.60 -12.80 -0.95
C PHE A 104 30.97 -12.39 0.48
N SER A 105 31.00 -13.35 1.40
CA SER A 105 31.22 -13.12 2.83
C SER A 105 32.54 -12.40 3.13
N GLN A 106 33.59 -12.66 2.34
CA GLN A 106 34.89 -11.99 2.48
C GLN A 106 34.85 -10.49 2.23
N HIS A 107 33.89 -10.00 1.44
CA HIS A 107 33.80 -8.59 1.02
C HIS A 107 32.50 -7.90 1.43
N ALA A 108 31.53 -8.65 1.96
CA ALA A 108 30.18 -8.17 2.24
C ALA A 108 30.15 -6.88 3.07
N ALA A 109 30.99 -6.77 4.11
CA ALA A 109 31.03 -5.57 4.95
C ALA A 109 31.43 -4.30 4.17
N THR A 110 32.51 -4.37 3.40
CA THR A 110 32.96 -3.23 2.58
C THR A 110 31.94 -2.90 1.50
N LEU A 111 31.28 -3.90 0.91
CA LEU A 111 30.26 -3.70 -0.12
C LEU A 111 29.03 -2.99 0.44
N PHE A 112 28.51 -3.44 1.59
CA PHE A 112 27.34 -2.81 2.22
C PHE A 112 27.62 -1.40 2.71
N GLN A 113 28.83 -1.17 3.20
CA GLN A 113 29.27 0.16 3.60
C GLN A 113 29.33 1.11 2.38
N HIS A 114 29.97 0.68 1.29
CA HIS A 114 30.09 1.48 0.07
C HIS A 114 28.73 1.84 -0.54
N ALA A 115 27.81 0.87 -0.59
CA ALA A 115 26.49 1.04 -1.18
C ALA A 115 25.51 1.84 -0.30
N TRP A 116 25.91 2.26 0.91
CA TRP A 116 24.99 2.85 1.91
C TRP A 116 23.75 1.98 2.11
N THR A 117 23.98 0.67 2.31
CA THR A 117 22.88 -0.28 2.47
C THR A 117 22.01 0.14 3.65
N GLY A 118 20.69 0.15 3.45
CA GLY A 118 19.67 0.40 4.48
C GLY A 118 18.92 -0.86 4.91
N MET A 119 18.58 -1.73 3.95
CA MET A 119 17.89 -3.00 4.22
C MET A 119 18.44 -4.10 3.32
N VAL A 120 18.63 -5.29 3.88
CA VAL A 120 18.98 -6.51 3.13
C VAL A 120 17.86 -7.52 3.25
N ARG A 121 17.18 -7.78 2.14
CA ARG A 121 16.20 -8.85 2.02
C ARG A 121 16.88 -10.14 1.58
N LEU A 122 16.59 -11.22 2.29
CA LEU A 122 17.04 -12.55 1.92
C LEU A 122 15.87 -13.38 1.39
N GLU A 123 16.04 -13.92 0.20
CA GLU A 123 15.14 -14.90 -0.40
C GLU A 123 15.72 -16.31 -0.24
N GLU A 124 14.87 -17.34 -0.37
CA GLU A 124 15.30 -18.75 -0.32
C GLU A 124 15.98 -19.13 1.01
N VAL A 125 15.56 -18.49 2.11
CA VAL A 125 16.22 -18.59 3.42
C VAL A 125 16.15 -19.99 4.02
N SER A 126 15.06 -20.72 3.83
CA SER A 126 14.76 -21.99 4.51
C SER A 126 15.91 -23.01 4.44
N GLN A 127 16.57 -23.14 3.29
CA GLN A 127 17.67 -24.10 3.10
C GLN A 127 19.02 -23.63 3.66
N TYR A 128 19.17 -22.33 3.90
CA TYR A 128 20.44 -21.70 4.29
C TYR A 128 20.36 -21.01 5.65
N PHE A 129 19.25 -21.13 6.38
CA PHE A 129 18.97 -20.37 7.59
C PHE A 129 20.07 -20.53 8.66
N SER A 130 20.54 -21.76 8.88
CA SER A 130 21.62 -22.03 9.82
C SER A 130 22.94 -21.35 9.44
N GLN A 131 23.23 -21.24 8.14
CA GLN A 131 24.41 -20.54 7.62
C GLN A 131 24.22 -19.02 7.69
N VAL A 132 23.02 -18.52 7.41
CA VAL A 132 22.66 -17.10 7.55
C VAL A 132 22.90 -16.66 8.99
N CYS A 133 22.43 -17.42 9.97
CA CYS A 133 22.65 -17.12 11.40
C CYS A 133 24.13 -17.09 11.83
N ARG A 134 25.03 -17.68 11.03
CA ARG A 134 26.49 -17.66 11.28
C ARG A 134 27.23 -16.66 10.40
N ALA A 135 26.54 -15.94 9.53
CA ALA A 135 27.16 -15.02 8.60
C ALA A 135 27.76 -13.83 9.37
N PRO A 136 29.08 -13.60 9.29
CA PRO A 136 29.74 -12.57 10.10
C PRO A 136 29.28 -11.15 9.71
N HIS A 137 28.79 -10.96 8.49
CA HIS A 137 28.32 -9.67 8.00
C HIS A 137 26.89 -9.32 8.44
N LEU A 138 26.21 -10.17 9.22
CA LEU A 138 25.00 -9.74 9.94
C LEU A 138 25.29 -8.59 10.91
N GLN A 139 26.51 -8.51 11.44
CA GLN A 139 26.91 -7.48 12.40
C GLN A 139 27.02 -6.08 11.78
N VAL A 140 27.04 -5.95 10.46
CA VAL A 140 27.26 -4.67 9.76
C VAL A 140 26.06 -4.22 8.94
N ILE A 141 25.01 -5.04 8.83
CA ILE A 141 23.79 -4.62 8.14
C ILE A 141 22.88 -3.85 9.11
N PRO A 142 22.36 -2.68 8.70
CA PRO A 142 21.45 -1.91 9.54
C PRO A 142 20.00 -2.40 9.46
N GLY A 143 19.68 -3.18 8.43
CA GLY A 143 18.34 -3.69 8.20
C GLY A 143 18.35 -5.10 7.63
N LEU A 144 17.50 -5.98 8.16
CA LEU A 144 17.33 -7.35 7.71
C LEU A 144 15.85 -7.62 7.44
N ASP A 145 15.52 -8.05 6.22
CA ASP A 145 14.18 -8.45 5.81
C ASP A 145 14.17 -9.97 5.56
N LEU A 146 13.46 -10.69 6.43
CA LEU A 146 13.19 -12.12 6.38
C LEU A 146 11.69 -12.39 6.21
N ARG A 147 10.97 -11.47 5.56
CA ARG A 147 9.55 -11.61 5.34
C ARG A 147 9.24 -12.82 4.48
N GLY A 148 8.32 -13.67 4.93
CA GLY A 148 7.94 -14.89 4.20
C GLY A 148 9.05 -15.94 4.15
N ALA A 149 9.99 -15.91 5.09
CA ALA A 149 11.05 -16.91 5.21
C ALA A 149 10.59 -18.22 5.86
N TRP A 150 9.31 -18.31 6.27
CA TRP A 150 8.69 -19.45 6.97
C TRP A 150 9.35 -19.77 8.31
N LEU A 151 9.78 -18.73 9.02
CA LEU A 151 10.41 -18.87 10.34
C LEU A 151 9.37 -19.21 11.41
N ILE A 152 9.67 -20.22 12.21
CA ILE A 152 8.94 -20.55 13.43
C ILE A 152 9.66 -19.99 14.67
N GLU A 153 9.09 -20.18 15.85
CA GLU A 153 9.59 -19.60 17.11
C GLU A 153 11.03 -20.03 17.44
N ASP A 154 11.37 -21.29 17.19
CA ASP A 154 12.72 -21.81 17.41
C ASP A 154 13.75 -21.14 16.48
N ASP A 155 13.35 -20.85 15.24
CA ASP A 155 14.20 -20.15 14.29
C ASP A 155 14.39 -18.69 14.70
N LEU A 156 13.32 -18.02 15.15
CA LEU A 156 13.42 -16.68 15.70
C LEU A 156 14.38 -16.63 16.90
N ARG A 157 14.27 -17.57 17.86
CA ARG A 157 15.21 -17.65 18.99
C ARG A 157 16.66 -17.79 18.52
N ARG A 158 16.91 -18.63 17.52
CA ARG A 158 18.25 -18.78 16.93
C ARG A 158 18.73 -17.49 16.29
N LEU A 159 17.89 -16.82 15.50
CA LEU A 159 18.21 -15.56 14.82
C LEU A 159 18.56 -14.45 15.81
N LEU A 160 17.74 -14.27 16.85
CA LEU A 160 17.93 -13.23 17.86
C LEU A 160 19.19 -13.46 18.72
N GLY A 161 19.70 -14.70 18.77
CA GLY A 161 20.97 -15.06 19.40
C GLY A 161 22.21 -14.85 18.54
N THR A 162 22.08 -14.22 17.35
CA THR A 162 23.20 -13.98 16.42
C THR A 162 23.75 -12.55 16.50
N GLY A 163 24.76 -12.25 15.67
CA GLY A 163 25.39 -10.93 15.58
C GLY A 163 24.51 -9.88 14.91
N LEU A 164 23.40 -9.49 15.54
CA LEU A 164 22.47 -8.42 15.09
C LEU A 164 22.68 -7.11 15.86
N GLU A 165 23.91 -6.82 16.30
CA GLU A 165 24.18 -5.73 17.25
C GLU A 165 23.90 -4.33 16.70
N ASN A 166 24.10 -4.14 15.40
CA ASN A 166 23.88 -2.86 14.70
C ASN A 166 22.53 -2.80 13.96
N LEU A 167 21.65 -3.77 14.20
CA LEU A 167 20.38 -3.85 13.50
C LEU A 167 19.42 -2.77 14.00
N VAL A 168 18.96 -1.93 13.09
CA VAL A 168 18.01 -0.83 13.33
C VAL A 168 16.62 -1.16 12.78
N ALA A 169 16.55 -2.00 11.73
CA ALA A 169 15.29 -2.48 11.16
C ALA A 169 15.28 -4.01 10.99
N LEU A 170 14.20 -4.65 11.42
CA LEU A 170 13.97 -6.08 11.23
C LEU A 170 12.58 -6.29 10.66
N ASP A 171 12.44 -7.09 9.61
CA ASP A 171 11.14 -7.46 9.07
C ASP A 171 10.95 -8.97 9.13
N LEU A 172 10.00 -9.38 9.96
CA LEU A 172 9.58 -10.77 10.17
C LEU A 172 8.14 -11.00 9.69
N SER A 173 7.60 -10.09 8.87
CA SER A 173 6.24 -10.19 8.38
C SER A 173 6.03 -11.52 7.60
N CYS A 174 4.80 -12.00 7.48
CA CYS A 174 4.45 -13.22 6.74
C CYS A 174 5.21 -14.48 7.21
N ASN A 175 5.66 -14.52 8.46
CA ASN A 175 6.18 -15.74 9.09
C ASN A 175 5.12 -16.27 10.07
N PRO A 176 4.98 -17.60 10.24
CA PRO A 176 3.98 -18.22 11.11
C PRO A 176 4.32 -18.09 12.61
N LEU A 177 4.75 -16.89 13.04
CA LEU A 177 5.11 -16.60 14.42
C LEU A 177 3.86 -16.42 15.27
N THR A 178 3.71 -17.22 16.32
CA THR A 178 2.60 -17.12 17.29
C THR A 178 2.98 -16.22 18.47
N ASP A 179 2.09 -16.08 19.45
CA ASP A 179 2.37 -15.38 20.71
C ASP A 179 3.57 -15.96 21.48
N HIS A 180 3.97 -17.22 21.23
CA HIS A 180 5.20 -17.79 21.77
C HIS A 180 6.48 -17.10 21.26
N ALA A 181 6.42 -16.42 20.10
CA ALA A 181 7.52 -15.60 19.59
C ALA A 181 7.73 -14.32 20.42
N LEU A 182 6.69 -13.84 21.11
CA LEU A 182 6.73 -12.59 21.87
C LEU A 182 7.78 -12.63 22.98
N GLU A 183 7.85 -13.74 23.73
CA GLU A 183 8.83 -13.89 24.82
C GLU A 183 10.27 -13.74 24.30
N SER A 184 10.54 -14.27 23.10
CA SER A 184 11.85 -14.19 22.47
C SER A 184 12.18 -12.76 22.01
N LEU A 185 11.19 -12.02 21.49
CA LEU A 185 11.35 -10.62 21.12
C LEU A 185 11.53 -9.72 22.35
N LEU A 186 10.74 -9.91 23.40
CA LEU A 186 10.81 -9.11 24.63
C LEU A 186 12.08 -9.37 25.43
N SER A 187 12.57 -10.61 25.44
CA SER A 187 13.84 -10.97 26.07
C SER A 187 15.06 -10.56 25.24
N TRP A 188 14.87 -10.12 23.99
CA TRP A 188 15.96 -9.71 23.13
C TRP A 188 16.59 -8.39 23.62
N PRO A 189 17.86 -8.40 24.08
CA PRO A 189 18.47 -7.21 24.69
C PRO A 189 18.56 -6.00 23.76
N ARG A 190 18.47 -6.23 22.45
CA ARG A 190 18.62 -5.21 21.40
C ARG A 190 17.28 -4.66 20.90
N LEU A 191 16.15 -5.15 21.41
CA LEU A 191 14.82 -4.66 21.01
C LEU A 191 14.69 -3.13 21.17
N SER A 192 15.30 -2.55 22.22
CA SER A 192 15.32 -1.10 22.48
C SER A 192 16.14 -0.26 21.49
N HIS A 193 17.07 -0.89 20.77
CA HIS A 193 17.89 -0.25 19.74
C HIS A 193 17.20 -0.27 18.39
N LEU A 194 16.30 -1.24 18.18
CA LEU A 194 15.50 -1.35 16.98
C LEU A 194 14.56 -0.14 16.83
N ARG A 195 14.45 0.38 15.61
CA ARG A 195 13.56 1.51 15.25
C ARG A 195 12.39 1.04 14.40
N ARG A 196 12.54 -0.05 13.66
CA ARG A 196 11.47 -0.64 12.85
C ARG A 196 11.41 -2.15 13.05
N LEU A 197 10.23 -2.67 13.37
CA LEU A 197 9.94 -4.10 13.40
C LEU A 197 8.71 -4.41 12.55
N GLY A 198 8.88 -5.21 11.51
CA GLY A 198 7.79 -5.74 10.70
C GLY A 198 7.25 -7.02 11.31
N LEU A 199 5.97 -7.02 11.70
CA LEU A 199 5.24 -8.21 12.20
C LEU A 199 3.89 -8.35 11.49
N ARG A 200 3.78 -7.87 10.25
CA ARG A 200 2.54 -7.99 9.48
C ARG A 200 2.30 -9.44 9.12
N ASN A 201 1.05 -9.91 9.16
CA ASN A 201 0.69 -11.29 8.77
C ASN A 201 1.50 -12.37 9.52
N THR A 202 1.66 -12.17 10.83
CA THR A 202 2.06 -13.21 11.79
C THR A 202 0.83 -13.65 12.59
N HIS A 203 0.96 -14.70 13.40
CA HIS A 203 -0.09 -15.17 14.31
C HIS A 203 0.02 -14.54 15.72
N LEU A 204 0.63 -13.35 15.84
CA LEU A 204 0.64 -12.60 17.09
C LEU A 204 -0.71 -11.93 17.31
N THR A 205 -1.25 -12.04 18.52
CA THR A 205 -2.48 -11.37 18.91
C THR A 205 -2.27 -9.87 19.11
N GLN A 206 -3.37 -9.10 19.04
CA GLN A 206 -3.33 -7.66 19.31
C GLN A 206 -2.76 -7.35 20.72
N GLU A 207 -3.04 -8.20 21.71
CA GLU A 207 -2.51 -8.06 23.06
C GLU A 207 -0.97 -8.16 23.08
N SER A 208 -0.42 -9.21 22.45
CA SER A 208 1.03 -9.40 22.32
C SER A 208 1.72 -8.22 21.64
N LEU A 209 1.10 -7.68 20.60
CA LEU A 209 1.61 -6.52 19.88
C LEU A 209 1.59 -5.24 20.73
N LEU A 210 0.56 -5.04 21.57
CA LEU A 210 0.51 -3.93 22.53
C LEU A 210 1.58 -4.08 23.63
N GLN A 211 1.82 -5.29 24.11
CA GLN A 211 2.90 -5.56 25.08
C GLN A 211 4.28 -5.23 24.47
N LEU A 212 4.49 -5.61 23.21
CA LEU A 212 5.73 -5.29 22.49
C LEU A 212 5.91 -3.77 22.29
N ALA A 213 4.84 -3.07 21.92
CA ALA A 213 4.85 -1.62 21.78
C ALA A 213 5.16 -0.91 23.11
N ALA A 214 4.62 -1.42 24.22
CA ALA A 214 4.86 -0.87 25.56
C ALA A 214 6.32 -1.10 26.02
N ALA A 215 6.90 -2.26 25.69
CA ALA A 215 8.28 -2.60 26.05
C ALA A 215 9.32 -1.80 25.26
N ALA A 216 8.99 -1.38 24.03
CA ALA A 216 9.87 -0.63 23.15
C ALA A 216 9.16 0.60 22.56
N PRO A 217 8.95 1.68 23.34
CA PRO A 217 8.14 2.84 22.91
C PRO A 217 8.75 3.65 21.76
N ARG A 218 10.04 3.45 21.46
CA ARG A 218 10.73 4.06 20.30
C ARG A 218 10.67 3.17 19.05
N LEU A 219 10.13 1.96 19.16
CA LEU A 219 10.02 1.01 18.07
C LEU A 219 8.76 1.29 17.27
N ARG A 220 8.92 1.58 15.98
CA ARG A 220 7.81 1.56 15.04
C ARG A 220 7.52 0.10 14.69
N ILE A 221 6.39 -0.40 15.20
CA ILE A 221 5.90 -1.73 14.84
C ILE A 221 4.98 -1.54 13.63
N ASP A 222 5.36 -2.12 12.50
CA ASP A 222 4.47 -2.23 11.36
C ASP A 222 3.49 -3.37 11.68
N LEU A 223 2.35 -3.01 12.29
CA LEU A 223 1.32 -3.92 12.76
C LEU A 223 0.39 -4.39 11.62
N PRO A 224 -0.22 -5.59 11.72
CA PRO A 224 -1.46 -5.86 11.00
C PRO A 224 -2.49 -4.81 11.42
N GLY A 225 -3.02 -4.03 10.47
CA GLY A 225 -4.00 -2.96 10.78
C GLY A 225 -3.40 -1.57 11.09
N ALA A 226 -2.25 -1.22 10.50
CA ALA A 226 -1.74 0.16 10.50
C ALA A 226 -2.75 1.23 9.99
N GLY A 227 -3.86 0.81 9.37
CA GLY A 227 -5.04 1.65 9.16
C GLY A 227 -5.51 2.37 10.43
N LEU A 228 -5.37 1.78 11.63
CA LEU A 228 -5.79 2.42 12.90
C LEU A 228 -4.86 3.54 13.39
N GLN A 229 -3.61 3.63 12.91
CA GLN A 229 -2.78 4.82 13.13
C GLN A 229 -3.01 5.88 12.05
N GLN A 230 -3.39 5.50 10.83
CA GLN A 230 -3.77 6.45 9.77
C GLN A 230 -5.17 7.05 9.96
N THR A 231 -6.11 6.36 10.64
CA THR A 231 -7.41 6.94 11.03
C THR A 231 -7.24 8.16 11.93
N SER A 232 -6.18 8.23 12.74
CA SER A 232 -5.86 9.42 13.53
C SER A 232 -5.52 10.63 12.64
N ARG A 233 -4.94 10.42 11.45
CA ARG A 233 -4.69 11.45 10.43
C ARG A 233 -5.94 11.83 9.65
N LEU A 234 -6.86 10.89 9.44
CA LEU A 234 -8.16 11.15 8.81
C LEU A 234 -9.13 11.93 9.70
N SER A 235 -8.83 12.13 11.00
CA SER A 235 -9.72 12.80 11.96
C SER A 235 -10.03 14.27 11.63
N HIS A 236 -9.19 14.94 10.84
CA HIS A 236 -9.48 16.31 10.38
C HIS A 236 -10.33 16.28 9.11
N GLY A 237 -11.65 16.35 9.29
CA GLY A 237 -12.62 16.53 8.21
C GLY A 237 -13.29 15.27 7.68
N SER A 238 -13.15 14.10 8.32
CA SER A 238 -13.91 12.89 7.97
C SER A 238 -15.26 12.80 8.70
N ILE A 239 -16.21 12.05 8.12
CA ILE A 239 -17.49 11.69 8.76
C ILE A 239 -17.42 10.25 9.24
N ILE A 240 -17.84 10.00 10.48
CA ILE A 240 -18.05 8.65 11.00
C ILE A 240 -19.54 8.39 11.16
N ASN A 241 -20.03 7.28 10.60
CA ASN A 241 -21.43 6.88 10.72
C ASN A 241 -21.69 6.01 11.96
N SER A 242 -22.94 5.60 12.17
CA SER A 242 -23.36 4.76 13.31
C SER A 242 -22.70 3.37 13.37
N LEU A 243 -22.12 2.90 12.26
CA LEU A 243 -21.39 1.64 12.17
C LEU A 243 -19.88 1.79 12.34
N GLY A 244 -19.39 3.01 12.63
CA GLY A 244 -17.96 3.28 12.69
C GLY A 244 -17.27 3.34 11.33
N MET A 245 -18.03 3.41 10.22
CA MET A 245 -17.45 3.60 8.89
C MET A 245 -16.94 5.04 8.76
N THR A 246 -15.69 5.19 8.29
CA THR A 246 -15.07 6.49 8.04
C THR A 246 -15.28 6.89 6.59
N PHE A 247 -15.76 8.10 6.37
CA PHE A 247 -15.99 8.71 5.06
C PHE A 247 -15.07 9.91 4.87
N VAL A 248 -14.40 9.94 3.72
CA VAL A 248 -13.52 11.03 3.30
C VAL A 248 -14.17 11.80 2.16
N GLN A 249 -13.89 13.09 2.08
CA GLN A 249 -14.43 13.93 1.02
C GLN A 249 -13.57 13.79 -0.24
N VAL A 250 -14.15 13.25 -1.30
CA VAL A 250 -13.63 13.31 -2.66
C VAL A 250 -14.06 14.66 -3.25
N PRO A 251 -13.13 15.56 -3.60
CA PRO A 251 -13.46 16.91 -4.04
C PRO A 251 -14.15 16.90 -5.41
N ALA A 252 -15.08 17.85 -5.61
CA ALA A 252 -15.58 18.20 -6.94
C ALA A 252 -14.43 18.68 -7.83
N GLY A 253 -14.62 18.56 -9.15
CA GLY A 253 -13.64 19.04 -10.12
C GLY A 253 -13.67 18.29 -11.43
N SER A 254 -12.76 18.66 -12.32
CA SER A 254 -12.59 18.03 -13.62
C SER A 254 -11.33 17.18 -13.63
N PHE A 255 -11.41 16.01 -14.26
CA PHE A 255 -10.29 15.08 -14.40
C PHE A 255 -10.40 14.29 -15.70
N LEU A 256 -9.28 13.75 -16.17
CA LEU A 256 -9.27 12.83 -17.32
C LEU A 256 -9.67 11.43 -16.87
N ILE A 257 -10.77 10.92 -17.41
CA ILE A 257 -11.23 9.54 -17.21
C ILE A 257 -10.71 8.64 -18.33
N GLY A 258 -10.38 7.39 -18.00
CA GLY A 258 -9.82 6.41 -18.92
C GLY A 258 -8.29 6.48 -19.03
N SER A 259 -7.74 5.75 -20.00
CA SER A 259 -6.28 5.63 -20.19
C SER A 259 -5.81 6.21 -21.53
N PRO A 260 -4.60 6.82 -21.57
CA PRO A 260 -4.02 7.31 -22.81
C PRO A 260 -3.68 6.15 -23.76
N PRO A 261 -3.66 6.38 -25.10
CA PRO A 261 -3.47 5.31 -26.08
C PRO A 261 -2.18 4.50 -25.94
N ASP A 262 -1.14 5.06 -25.30
CA ASP A 262 0.18 4.45 -25.10
C ASP A 262 0.36 3.83 -23.70
N GLU A 263 -0.67 3.82 -22.84
CA GLU A 263 -0.62 3.12 -21.56
C GLU A 263 -0.47 1.60 -21.77
N VAL A 264 0.58 1.02 -21.19
CA VAL A 264 0.85 -0.42 -21.32
C VAL A 264 -0.29 -1.24 -20.71
N GLY A 265 -0.85 -2.17 -21.46
CA GLY A 265 -1.93 -3.04 -20.97
C GLY A 265 -3.31 -2.39 -20.94
N ARG A 266 -3.48 -1.22 -21.58
CA ARG A 266 -4.77 -0.61 -21.90
C ARG A 266 -5.66 -1.51 -22.76
N TYR A 267 -6.95 -1.53 -22.47
CA TYR A 267 -8.01 -2.08 -23.31
C TYR A 267 -8.76 -0.99 -24.09
N ASP A 268 -9.47 -1.38 -25.15
CA ASP A 268 -10.15 -0.43 -26.04
C ASP A 268 -11.29 0.33 -25.36
N ASP A 269 -11.97 -0.32 -24.42
CA ASP A 269 -13.10 0.21 -23.62
C ASP A 269 -12.70 1.24 -22.56
N GLU A 270 -11.39 1.48 -22.38
CA GLU A 270 -10.85 2.51 -21.49
C GLU A 270 -10.65 3.87 -22.19
N GLY A 271 -11.08 4.01 -23.44
CA GLY A 271 -11.01 5.29 -24.14
C GLY A 271 -12.15 5.54 -25.12
N PRO A 272 -12.09 6.66 -25.87
CA PRO A 272 -11.02 7.67 -25.81
C PRO A 272 -10.96 8.35 -24.43
N GLN A 273 -9.76 8.74 -23.98
CA GLN A 273 -9.63 9.52 -22.75
C GLN A 273 -10.31 10.89 -22.95
N PHE A 274 -11.12 11.33 -21.99
CA PHE A 274 -11.80 12.62 -22.05
C PHE A 274 -11.98 13.23 -20.66
N GLU A 275 -12.27 14.54 -20.62
CA GLU A 275 -12.48 15.25 -19.38
C GLU A 275 -13.92 15.05 -18.88
N VAL A 276 -14.04 14.58 -17.63
CA VAL A 276 -15.29 14.50 -16.87
C VAL A 276 -15.23 15.53 -15.75
N THR A 277 -16.36 16.20 -15.51
CA THR A 277 -16.56 17.14 -14.40
C THR A 277 -17.55 16.57 -13.41
N LEU A 278 -17.10 16.37 -12.16
CA LEU A 278 -17.96 16.08 -11.02
C LEU A 278 -18.35 17.40 -10.35
N THR A 279 -19.63 17.76 -10.38
CA THR A 279 -20.10 19.10 -9.96
C THR A 279 -20.16 19.27 -8.44
N ARG A 280 -20.22 18.15 -7.70
CA ARG A 280 -20.38 18.13 -6.25
C ARG A 280 -19.32 17.24 -5.62
N PRO A 281 -18.82 17.59 -4.42
CA PRO A 281 -17.96 16.69 -3.68
C PRO A 281 -18.79 15.49 -3.22
N CYS A 282 -18.16 14.32 -3.20
CA CYS A 282 -18.75 13.07 -2.74
C CYS A 282 -18.08 12.65 -1.43
N TRP A 283 -18.85 12.19 -0.45
CA TRP A 283 -18.28 11.54 0.73
C TRP A 283 -18.18 10.04 0.44
N MET A 284 -16.98 9.50 0.31
CA MET A 284 -16.78 8.08 -0.01
C MET A 284 -16.18 7.35 1.18
N SER A 285 -16.59 6.10 1.42
CA SER A 285 -16.00 5.29 2.49
C SER A 285 -14.51 5.10 2.20
N ALA A 286 -13.68 5.43 3.20
CA ALA A 286 -12.22 5.35 3.10
C ALA A 286 -11.77 3.90 2.79
N PHE A 287 -12.56 2.93 3.23
CA PHE A 287 -12.32 1.51 3.09
C PHE A 287 -13.45 0.86 2.28
N LEU A 288 -13.19 -0.34 1.74
CA LEU A 288 -14.26 -1.28 1.36
C LEU A 288 -15.15 -1.59 2.57
N VAL A 289 -16.41 -1.96 2.32
CA VAL A 289 -17.32 -2.41 3.38
C VAL A 289 -16.76 -3.69 4.01
N THR A 290 -16.60 -3.71 5.33
CA THR A 290 -16.03 -4.88 6.02
C THR A 290 -17.08 -5.96 6.26
N GLN A 291 -16.62 -7.20 6.48
CA GLN A 291 -17.49 -8.32 6.86
C GLN A 291 -18.30 -8.04 8.12
N GLY A 292 -17.70 -7.36 9.10
CA GLY A 292 -18.38 -6.95 10.33
C GLY A 292 -19.51 -5.95 10.07
N GLN A 293 -19.22 -4.91 9.28
CA GLN A 293 -20.21 -3.89 8.89
C GLN A 293 -21.35 -4.51 8.08
N TYR A 294 -21.01 -5.34 7.09
CA TYR A 294 -22.00 -6.04 6.27
C TYR A 294 -22.92 -6.91 7.11
N ARG A 295 -22.36 -7.73 8.01
CA ARG A 295 -23.14 -8.60 8.90
C ARG A 295 -24.08 -7.79 9.80
N GLN A 296 -23.65 -6.64 10.30
CA GLN A 296 -24.47 -5.80 11.17
C GLN A 296 -25.71 -5.24 10.46
N VAL A 297 -25.62 -4.94 9.16
CA VAL A 297 -26.73 -4.39 8.35
C VAL A 297 -27.60 -5.49 7.73
N MET A 298 -26.96 -6.55 7.23
CA MET A 298 -27.62 -7.57 6.41
C MET A 298 -28.02 -8.80 7.21
N GLY A 299 -27.45 -9.00 8.41
CA GLY A 299 -27.71 -10.14 9.30
C GLY A 299 -26.94 -11.42 8.95
N ALA A 300 -26.24 -11.45 7.81
CA ALA A 300 -25.44 -12.58 7.36
C ALA A 300 -24.10 -12.11 6.76
N ASN A 301 -23.12 -13.01 6.64
CA ASN A 301 -21.84 -12.75 5.98
C ASN A 301 -21.62 -13.80 4.88
N PRO A 302 -21.70 -13.42 3.59
CA PRO A 302 -21.55 -14.35 2.47
C PRO A 302 -20.09 -14.62 2.10
N SER A 303 -19.14 -13.91 2.73
CA SER A 303 -17.72 -13.95 2.39
C SER A 303 -17.15 -15.37 2.41
N TYR A 304 -16.35 -15.68 1.39
CA TYR A 304 -15.54 -16.89 1.30
C TYR A 304 -14.37 -16.84 2.28
N PHE A 305 -13.68 -15.69 2.36
CA PHE A 305 -12.57 -15.49 3.28
C PHE A 305 -13.10 -15.22 4.69
N VAL A 306 -13.61 -16.26 5.35
CA VAL A 306 -13.94 -16.23 6.79
C VAL A 306 -12.67 -16.46 7.62
N GLU A 307 -12.78 -16.39 8.95
CA GLU A 307 -11.65 -16.51 9.88
C GLU A 307 -10.80 -17.77 9.64
N VAL A 308 -11.43 -18.91 9.34
CA VAL A 308 -10.72 -20.16 9.04
C VAL A 308 -9.98 -20.15 7.70
N GLU A 309 -10.37 -19.27 6.77
CA GLU A 309 -9.76 -19.07 5.45
C GLU A 309 -8.85 -17.82 5.42
N GLY A 310 -8.48 -17.29 6.58
CA GLY A 310 -7.57 -16.15 6.71
C GLY A 310 -8.23 -14.76 6.63
N GLY A 311 -9.56 -14.67 6.62
CA GLY A 311 -10.29 -13.41 6.68
C GLY A 311 -10.85 -13.08 8.07
N GLY A 312 -11.93 -12.30 8.14
CA GLY A 312 -12.56 -11.93 9.42
C GLY A 312 -13.28 -10.58 9.43
N PRO A 313 -13.76 -10.11 10.59
CA PRO A 313 -14.63 -8.93 10.68
C PRO A 313 -14.05 -7.62 10.12
N THR A 314 -12.72 -7.51 10.05
CA THR A 314 -11.97 -6.35 9.53
C THR A 314 -11.56 -6.50 8.06
N HIS A 315 -11.77 -7.67 7.45
CA HIS A 315 -11.58 -7.88 6.03
C HIS A 315 -12.76 -7.31 5.25
N PRO A 316 -12.57 -6.96 3.96
CA PRO A 316 -13.68 -6.56 3.12
C PRO A 316 -14.66 -7.72 2.97
N VAL A 317 -15.95 -7.40 2.86
CA VAL A 317 -16.96 -8.39 2.49
C VAL A 317 -16.75 -8.80 1.04
N ASP A 318 -16.67 -10.10 0.79
CA ASP A 318 -16.54 -10.68 -0.55
C ASP A 318 -17.77 -11.53 -0.90
N SER A 319 -17.82 -12.08 -2.11
CA SER A 319 -18.90 -12.99 -2.56
C SER A 319 -20.30 -12.38 -2.52
N VAL A 320 -20.38 -11.07 -2.75
CA VAL A 320 -21.61 -10.29 -2.84
C VAL A 320 -21.96 -9.95 -4.29
N THR A 321 -23.26 -10.00 -4.61
CA THR A 321 -23.77 -9.52 -5.90
C THR A 321 -23.91 -7.99 -5.92
N TRP A 322 -24.19 -7.42 -7.10
CA TRP A 322 -24.49 -6.00 -7.19
C TRP A 322 -25.77 -5.64 -6.43
N GLU A 323 -26.83 -6.44 -6.56
CA GLU A 323 -28.09 -6.19 -5.85
C GLU A 323 -27.94 -6.28 -4.33
N GLU A 324 -27.13 -7.22 -3.83
CA GLU A 324 -26.84 -7.33 -2.39
C GLU A 324 -26.07 -6.10 -1.87
N SER A 325 -25.14 -5.59 -2.68
CA SER A 325 -24.38 -4.38 -2.38
C SER A 325 -25.27 -3.12 -2.37
N ALA A 326 -26.19 -3.00 -3.33
CA ALA A 326 -27.18 -1.94 -3.37
C ALA A 326 -28.21 -2.05 -2.22
N GLU A 327 -28.62 -3.26 -1.86
CA GLU A 327 -29.51 -3.53 -0.72
C GLU A 327 -28.85 -3.17 0.61
N PHE A 328 -27.55 -3.44 0.78
CA PHE A 328 -26.79 -2.97 1.93
C PHE A 328 -26.87 -1.44 2.05
N CYS A 329 -26.65 -0.70 0.96
CA CYS A 329 -26.76 0.75 0.95
C CYS A 329 -28.16 1.23 1.34
N ARG A 330 -29.21 0.57 0.81
CA ARG A 330 -30.60 0.87 1.12
C ARG A 330 -30.92 0.64 2.60
N ARG A 331 -30.48 -0.48 3.18
CA ARG A 331 -30.71 -0.80 4.60
C ARG A 331 -29.91 0.10 5.53
N LEU A 332 -28.66 0.40 5.18
CA LEU A 332 -27.83 1.36 5.92
C LEU A 332 -28.50 2.74 5.99
N SER A 333 -29.07 3.21 4.87
CA SER A 333 -29.85 4.46 4.80
C SER A 333 -31.13 4.44 5.64
N GLN A 334 -31.64 3.26 5.99
CA GLN A 334 -32.87 3.08 6.76
C GLN A 334 -32.64 2.98 8.26
N LEU A 335 -31.39 2.85 8.72
CA LEU A 335 -31.06 2.85 10.15
C LEU A 335 -31.53 4.17 10.78
N ASP A 336 -32.11 4.10 11.98
CA ASP A 336 -32.70 5.25 12.64
C ASP A 336 -31.67 6.36 12.88
N GLU A 337 -30.44 6.00 13.22
CA GLU A 337 -29.31 6.92 13.39
C GLU A 337 -29.00 7.68 12.10
N GLU A 338 -28.98 7.00 10.96
CA GLU A 338 -28.64 7.57 9.67
C GLU A 338 -29.76 8.46 9.14
N ARG A 339 -31.02 8.03 9.30
CA ARG A 339 -32.19 8.86 8.99
C ARG A 339 -32.23 10.13 9.84
N ARG A 340 -31.96 10.03 11.14
CA ARG A 340 -31.88 11.19 12.05
C ARG A 340 -30.75 12.15 11.66
N ALA A 341 -29.64 11.62 11.15
CA ALA A 341 -28.52 12.40 10.66
C ALA A 341 -28.72 12.95 9.24
N GLY A 342 -29.84 12.62 8.57
CA GLY A 342 -30.11 13.02 7.19
C GLY A 342 -29.14 12.41 6.19
N ARG A 343 -28.67 11.18 6.45
CA ARG A 343 -27.67 10.48 5.63
C ARG A 343 -28.32 9.39 4.80
N SER A 344 -27.99 9.34 3.51
CA SER A 344 -28.30 8.23 2.62
C SER A 344 -27.02 7.68 1.99
N TYR A 345 -27.08 6.44 1.53
CA TYR A 345 -25.93 5.71 1.03
C TYR A 345 -26.25 5.07 -0.32
N ARG A 346 -25.23 5.04 -1.19
CA ARG A 346 -25.30 4.39 -2.51
C ARG A 346 -23.92 3.86 -2.91
N LEU A 347 -23.89 3.09 -3.99
CA LEU A 347 -22.64 2.76 -4.67
C LEU A 347 -22.08 4.00 -5.38
N PRO A 348 -20.75 4.14 -5.53
CA PRO A 348 -20.16 5.19 -6.35
C PRO A 348 -20.53 5.01 -7.82
N THR A 349 -20.58 6.11 -8.58
CA THR A 349 -20.51 5.98 -10.04
C THR A 349 -19.10 5.55 -10.47
N GLU A 350 -18.96 5.02 -11.69
CA GLU A 350 -17.66 4.66 -12.25
C GLU A 350 -16.72 5.87 -12.29
N ALA A 351 -17.24 7.05 -12.64
CA ALA A 351 -16.47 8.29 -12.68
C ALA A 351 -16.08 8.78 -11.28
N GLU A 352 -16.99 8.73 -10.31
CA GLU A 352 -16.65 9.03 -8.91
C GLU A 352 -15.57 8.09 -8.39
N TRP A 353 -15.68 6.79 -8.70
CA TRP A 353 -14.71 5.79 -8.28
C TRP A 353 -13.34 6.05 -8.90
N GLU A 354 -13.24 6.32 -10.21
CA GLU A 354 -11.94 6.55 -10.86
C GLU A 354 -11.28 7.84 -10.34
N HIS A 355 -12.05 8.91 -10.19
CA HIS A 355 -11.56 10.16 -9.58
C HIS A 355 -11.05 9.92 -8.17
N ALA A 356 -11.81 9.18 -7.36
CA ALA A 356 -11.45 8.85 -6.00
C ALA A 356 -10.18 7.99 -5.95
N CYS A 357 -10.05 6.98 -6.82
CA CYS A 357 -8.90 6.09 -6.92
C CYS A 357 -7.62 6.83 -7.30
N ARG A 358 -7.70 7.72 -8.30
CA ARG A 358 -6.59 8.56 -8.77
C ARG A 358 -6.09 9.52 -7.68
N GLY A 359 -6.94 9.92 -6.74
CA GLY A 359 -6.53 10.76 -5.60
C GLY A 359 -5.91 12.09 -6.04
N GLY A 360 -6.39 12.66 -7.16
CA GLY A 360 -5.83 13.85 -7.79
C GLY A 360 -4.66 13.60 -8.75
N VAL A 361 -4.17 12.36 -8.89
CA VAL A 361 -3.08 11.99 -9.81
C VAL A 361 -3.66 11.43 -11.12
N CYS A 362 -3.75 12.27 -12.16
CA CYS A 362 -4.51 11.92 -13.37
C CYS A 362 -3.69 11.34 -14.54
N ASP A 363 -2.38 11.61 -14.61
CA ASP A 363 -1.54 11.13 -15.74
C ASP A 363 -0.58 9.99 -15.36
N GLU A 364 -0.88 9.30 -14.26
CA GLU A 364 -0.19 8.07 -13.85
C GLU A 364 -1.16 6.90 -13.83
N VAL A 365 -0.61 5.69 -13.97
CA VAL A 365 -1.38 4.44 -14.01
C VAL A 365 -1.96 4.10 -12.62
N PHE A 366 -1.22 4.41 -11.57
CA PHE A 366 -1.60 4.30 -10.16
C PHE A 366 -1.35 5.64 -9.46
N TRP A 367 -2.01 5.92 -8.34
CA TRP A 367 -1.75 7.17 -7.59
C TRP A 367 -0.30 7.27 -7.07
N PHE A 368 0.40 6.14 -6.98
CA PHE A 368 1.78 6.02 -6.51
C PHE A 368 2.83 5.78 -7.64
N GLY A 369 2.46 5.93 -8.91
CA GLY A 369 3.40 5.77 -10.04
C GLY A 369 2.85 4.99 -11.24
N ASN A 370 3.77 4.63 -12.14
CA ASN A 370 3.49 3.84 -13.36
C ASN A 370 3.94 2.37 -13.25
N ALA A 371 4.21 1.91 -12.04
CA ALA A 371 4.63 0.55 -11.76
C ALA A 371 4.07 0.14 -10.41
N ALA A 372 3.50 -1.07 -10.33
CA ALA A 372 2.88 -1.57 -9.11
C ALA A 372 3.46 -2.94 -8.76
N SER A 373 3.90 -3.07 -7.51
CA SER A 373 4.21 -4.35 -6.87
C SER A 373 3.18 -4.66 -5.80
N SER A 374 2.99 -5.93 -5.45
CA SER A 374 2.06 -6.32 -4.40
C SER A 374 2.50 -5.90 -2.98
N TRP A 375 3.61 -5.17 -2.87
CA TRP A 375 3.98 -4.45 -1.66
C TRP A 375 3.17 -3.16 -1.45
N GLN A 376 2.61 -2.62 -2.53
CA GLN A 376 1.88 -1.34 -2.54
C GLN A 376 0.37 -1.54 -2.59
N ALA A 377 -0.11 -2.70 -3.03
CA ALA A 377 -1.51 -3.09 -3.00
C ALA A 377 -1.66 -4.62 -3.03
N ASN A 378 -2.82 -5.16 -2.65
CA ASN A 378 -3.04 -6.61 -2.64
C ASN A 378 -3.48 -7.13 -4.03
N PHE A 379 -2.57 -7.80 -4.73
CA PHE A 379 -2.82 -8.50 -5.99
C PHE A 379 -1.80 -9.64 -6.16
N ASP A 380 -1.87 -10.42 -7.23
CA ASP A 380 -0.90 -11.47 -7.53
C ASP A 380 0.51 -10.89 -7.71
N GLY A 381 1.31 -10.97 -6.65
CA GLY A 381 2.66 -10.45 -6.61
C GLY A 381 3.63 -11.09 -7.60
N THR A 382 3.29 -12.25 -8.18
CA THR A 382 4.10 -12.88 -9.22
C THR A 382 3.95 -12.19 -10.58
N LEU A 383 2.91 -11.37 -10.74
CA LEU A 383 2.59 -10.64 -11.96
C LEU A 383 2.49 -9.12 -11.68
N PRO A 384 3.61 -8.46 -11.32
CA PRO A 384 3.64 -7.02 -11.11
C PRO A 384 3.36 -6.26 -12.41
N TYR A 385 3.10 -4.96 -12.28
CA TYR A 385 2.90 -4.08 -13.44
C TYR A 385 4.11 -3.19 -13.70
N GLY A 386 4.42 -2.98 -14.98
CA GLY A 386 5.48 -2.08 -15.43
C GLY A 386 6.86 -2.58 -15.00
N SER A 387 7.68 -1.67 -14.47
CA SER A 387 9.04 -2.00 -14.01
C SER A 387 9.10 -2.41 -12.54
N ALA A 388 7.97 -2.74 -11.92
CA ALA A 388 7.91 -3.07 -10.51
C ALA A 388 8.46 -4.48 -10.25
N LEU A 389 8.96 -4.68 -9.03
CA LEU A 389 9.48 -5.96 -8.59
C LEU A 389 8.34 -6.91 -8.22
N GLU A 390 8.47 -8.20 -8.54
CA GLU A 390 7.59 -9.24 -7.98
C GLU A 390 7.52 -9.13 -6.45
N GLY A 391 6.32 -9.25 -5.92
CA GLY A 391 6.04 -9.23 -4.49
C GLY A 391 5.34 -10.51 -4.04
N PRO A 392 4.82 -10.56 -2.80
CA PRO A 392 4.09 -11.71 -2.30
C PRO A 392 2.77 -11.86 -3.06
N ASN A 393 2.40 -13.08 -3.38
CA ASN A 393 1.02 -13.41 -3.70
C ASN A 393 0.37 -13.99 -2.44
N LEU A 394 -0.52 -13.22 -1.83
CA LEU A 394 -1.17 -13.59 -0.57
C LEU A 394 -2.25 -14.65 -0.76
N ASN A 395 -2.81 -14.79 -1.97
CA ASN A 395 -3.92 -15.69 -2.29
C ASN A 395 -5.17 -15.53 -1.39
N CYS A 396 -5.32 -14.36 -0.76
CA CYS A 396 -6.47 -14.01 0.07
C CYS A 396 -6.64 -12.48 0.16
N THR A 397 -7.79 -12.05 0.69
CA THR A 397 -7.98 -10.65 1.05
C THR A 397 -7.08 -10.24 2.21
N THR A 398 -6.81 -8.95 2.34
CA THR A 398 -6.20 -8.37 3.54
C THR A 398 -7.25 -7.57 4.32
N PRO A 399 -7.06 -7.33 5.62
CA PRO A 399 -7.86 -6.35 6.35
C PRO A 399 -7.88 -5.02 5.60
N VAL A 400 -9.00 -4.29 5.68
CA VAL A 400 -9.08 -2.99 5.01
C VAL A 400 -8.09 -2.01 5.62
N GLY A 401 -7.52 -1.13 4.79
CA GLY A 401 -6.50 -0.18 5.23
C GLY A 401 -5.14 -0.80 5.50
N TRP A 402 -4.85 -1.95 4.89
CA TRP A 402 -3.55 -2.63 5.01
C TRP A 402 -2.44 -1.89 4.27
N TYR A 403 -2.79 -1.33 3.11
CA TYR A 403 -1.88 -0.57 2.25
C TYR A 403 -2.01 0.94 2.52
N GLU A 404 -1.19 1.74 1.86
CA GLU A 404 -1.22 3.19 2.04
C GLU A 404 -2.47 3.80 1.40
N ALA A 405 -3.07 4.78 2.06
CA ALA A 405 -4.12 5.57 1.46
C ALA A 405 -3.58 6.47 0.35
N ASN A 406 -4.40 6.68 -0.67
CA ASN A 406 -4.14 7.71 -1.66
C ASN A 406 -4.29 9.13 -1.06
N PRO A 407 -3.96 10.20 -1.81
CA PRO A 407 -4.03 11.57 -1.29
C PRO A 407 -5.41 12.04 -0.82
N PHE A 408 -6.49 11.40 -1.25
CA PHE A 408 -7.86 11.69 -0.76
C PHE A 408 -8.21 10.90 0.51
N GLY A 409 -7.33 10.02 0.99
CA GLY A 409 -7.56 9.21 2.18
C GLY A 409 -8.32 7.91 1.91
N LEU A 410 -8.40 7.45 0.65
CA LEU A 410 -8.98 6.17 0.32
C LEU A 410 -7.92 5.07 0.25
N PHE A 411 -8.26 3.92 0.81
CA PHE A 411 -7.43 2.73 0.88
C PHE A 411 -7.89 1.67 -0.13
N ASP A 412 -6.94 0.80 -0.49
CA ASP A 412 -7.20 -0.43 -1.23
C ASP A 412 -7.88 -0.23 -2.60
N THR A 413 -7.76 0.96 -3.21
CA THR A 413 -8.36 1.26 -4.53
C THR A 413 -7.63 0.60 -5.71
N HIS A 414 -6.49 -0.06 -5.46
CA HIS A 414 -5.66 -0.74 -6.45
C HIS A 414 -5.46 -2.23 -6.12
N GLY A 415 -6.49 -2.91 -5.62
CA GLY A 415 -6.45 -4.34 -5.35
C GLY A 415 -7.37 -4.75 -4.21
N ASN A 416 -7.02 -5.83 -3.52
CA ASN A 416 -7.82 -6.48 -2.49
C ASN A 416 -9.10 -7.11 -3.05
N LEU A 417 -10.11 -6.32 -3.45
CA LEU A 417 -11.31 -6.81 -4.15
C LEU A 417 -11.69 -5.85 -5.28
N TRP A 418 -12.27 -6.40 -6.33
CA TRP A 418 -13.03 -5.60 -7.29
C TRP A 418 -14.21 -4.95 -6.59
N GLU A 419 -14.56 -3.74 -7.02
CA GLU A 419 -15.58 -2.94 -6.35
C GLU A 419 -16.74 -2.61 -7.28
N TRP A 420 -17.96 -2.98 -6.85
CA TRP A 420 -19.19 -2.65 -7.56
C TRP A 420 -19.43 -1.14 -7.66
N CYS A 421 -19.64 -0.66 -8.88
CA CYS A 421 -20.12 0.69 -9.17
C CYS A 421 -21.61 0.67 -9.50
N GLN A 422 -22.26 1.83 -9.41
CA GLN A 422 -23.68 2.00 -9.75
C GLN A 422 -23.96 1.75 -11.23
N ASP A 423 -23.02 2.09 -12.10
CA ASP A 423 -23.15 2.16 -13.55
C ASP A 423 -23.40 0.78 -14.19
N TRP A 424 -24.26 0.78 -15.20
CA TRP A 424 -24.27 -0.28 -16.18
C TRP A 424 -23.02 -0.17 -17.07
N TYR A 425 -22.44 -1.31 -17.45
CA TYR A 425 -21.28 -1.34 -18.31
C TYR A 425 -21.70 -1.31 -19.78
N GLU A 426 -21.05 -0.45 -20.56
CA GLU A 426 -21.10 -0.44 -22.02
C GLU A 426 -19.70 -0.11 -22.56
N GLU A 427 -19.31 -0.83 -23.61
CA GLU A 427 -17.93 -0.90 -24.10
C GLU A 427 -17.47 0.44 -24.70
N PHE A 428 -18.35 1.11 -25.45
CA PHE A 428 -18.05 2.37 -26.14
C PHE A 428 -18.67 3.59 -25.43
N TRP A 429 -18.99 3.46 -24.14
CA TRP A 429 -19.64 4.53 -23.38
C TRP A 429 -18.84 5.83 -23.40
N TYR A 430 -17.51 5.73 -23.37
CA TYR A 430 -16.61 6.88 -23.39
C TYR A 430 -16.61 7.63 -24.73
N GLU A 431 -17.15 7.04 -25.80
CA GLU A 431 -17.36 7.73 -27.08
C GLU A 431 -18.60 8.63 -27.07
N GLN A 432 -19.57 8.37 -26.18
CA GLN A 432 -20.85 9.09 -26.11
C GLN A 432 -20.75 10.41 -25.33
N ARG A 433 -19.65 10.61 -24.57
CA ARG A 433 -19.19 11.88 -23.95
C ARG A 433 -20.22 12.60 -23.07
N GLU A 434 -20.81 11.87 -22.12
CA GLU A 434 -21.42 12.53 -20.95
C GLU A 434 -20.30 13.06 -20.04
N ASN A 435 -20.06 14.37 -20.10
CA ASN A 435 -18.89 14.99 -19.44
C ASN A 435 -19.19 15.60 -18.08
N VAL A 436 -20.44 15.58 -17.61
CA VAL A 436 -20.85 16.20 -16.34
C VAL A 436 -21.65 15.20 -15.53
N ASP A 437 -21.14 14.83 -14.35
CA ASP A 437 -21.73 13.84 -13.43
C ASP A 437 -22.26 12.55 -14.13
N PRO A 438 -21.46 11.88 -14.98
CA PRO A 438 -21.93 10.73 -15.75
C PRO A 438 -22.42 9.60 -14.84
N GLN A 439 -23.54 9.00 -15.24
CA GLN A 439 -24.21 7.92 -14.49
C GLN A 439 -24.14 6.56 -15.20
N GLY A 440 -23.44 6.51 -16.32
CA GLY A 440 -23.44 5.37 -17.22
C GLY A 440 -24.74 5.26 -18.03
N PRO A 441 -24.83 4.26 -18.92
CA PRO A 441 -26.04 3.99 -19.69
C PRO A 441 -27.21 3.60 -18.80
N GLU A 442 -28.44 3.93 -19.21
CA GLU A 442 -29.66 3.63 -18.45
C GLU A 442 -29.83 2.12 -18.17
N ARG A 443 -29.40 1.26 -19.09
CA ARG A 443 -29.49 -0.21 -18.96
C ARG A 443 -28.46 -0.94 -19.81
N SER A 444 -27.95 -2.05 -19.29
CA SER A 444 -27.12 -3.02 -20.00
C SER A 444 -27.34 -4.43 -19.41
N GLU A 445 -26.60 -5.43 -19.89
CA GLU A 445 -26.58 -6.78 -19.33
C GLU A 445 -25.63 -6.93 -18.14
N ARG A 446 -24.64 -6.03 -18.00
CA ARG A 446 -23.55 -6.13 -17.04
C ARG A 446 -23.35 -4.84 -16.26
N LYS A 447 -22.90 -4.95 -15.01
CA LYS A 447 -22.51 -3.82 -14.14
C LYS A 447 -21.00 -3.66 -14.11
N THR A 448 -20.55 -2.44 -13.84
CA THR A 448 -19.13 -2.11 -13.79
C THR A 448 -18.50 -2.51 -12.45
N LEU A 449 -17.29 -3.07 -12.52
CA LEU A 449 -16.39 -3.35 -11.41
C LEU A 449 -15.06 -2.61 -11.62
N ARG A 450 -14.45 -2.12 -10.53
CA ARG A 450 -13.20 -1.34 -10.58
C ARG A 450 -12.16 -1.82 -9.55
N GLY A 451 -10.88 -1.51 -9.78
CA GLY A 451 -9.79 -1.63 -8.79
C GLY A 451 -8.92 -2.89 -8.81
N GLY A 452 -9.33 -3.97 -9.45
CA GLY A 452 -8.61 -5.24 -9.37
C GLY A 452 -8.79 -5.93 -8.03
N SER A 453 -8.15 -7.09 -7.83
CA SER A 453 -8.28 -7.87 -6.59
C SER A 453 -7.00 -8.60 -6.21
N TRP A 454 -7.01 -9.24 -5.04
CA TRP A 454 -5.94 -10.11 -4.55
C TRP A 454 -5.50 -11.20 -5.54
N PHE A 455 -6.40 -11.62 -6.43
CA PHE A 455 -6.17 -12.70 -7.41
C PHE A 455 -5.59 -12.21 -8.74
N ASN A 456 -5.77 -10.93 -9.09
CA ASN A 456 -5.43 -10.46 -10.42
C ASN A 456 -3.96 -10.03 -10.52
N ASN A 457 -3.44 -9.87 -11.73
CA ASN A 457 -2.15 -9.23 -11.94
C ASN A 457 -2.23 -7.71 -11.69
N GLY A 458 -1.07 -7.07 -11.52
CA GLY A 458 -1.01 -5.63 -11.27
C GLY A 458 -1.61 -4.77 -12.39
N GLY A 459 -1.67 -5.27 -13.64
CA GLY A 459 -2.28 -4.59 -14.77
C GLY A 459 -3.81 -4.52 -14.71
N SER A 460 -4.46 -5.41 -13.95
CA SER A 460 -5.90 -5.32 -13.66
C SER A 460 -6.21 -4.32 -12.54
N CYS A 461 -5.19 -3.89 -11.78
CA CYS A 461 -5.34 -2.93 -10.68
C CYS A 461 -5.12 -1.48 -11.11
N ARG A 462 -4.93 -1.21 -12.41
CA ARG A 462 -4.72 0.16 -12.93
C ARG A 462 -5.94 1.03 -12.66
N ALA A 463 -5.70 2.33 -12.46
CA ALA A 463 -6.77 3.29 -12.17
C ALA A 463 -7.87 3.27 -13.22
N ALA A 464 -7.52 3.12 -14.52
CA ALA A 464 -8.43 3.18 -15.66
C ALA A 464 -9.10 1.83 -16.02
N TYR A 465 -8.61 0.70 -15.50
CA TYR A 465 -9.10 -0.62 -15.93
C TYR A 465 -10.58 -0.81 -15.57
N ARG A 466 -11.40 -1.11 -16.58
CA ARG A 466 -12.84 -1.38 -16.46
C ARG A 466 -13.08 -2.89 -16.46
N PHE A 467 -13.78 -3.40 -15.45
CA PHE A 467 -14.27 -4.77 -15.48
C PHE A 467 -15.79 -4.80 -15.48
N ARG A 468 -16.35 -5.93 -15.93
CA ARG A 468 -17.79 -6.10 -16.09
C ARG A 468 -18.22 -7.53 -15.91
N VAL A 469 -19.33 -7.70 -15.23
CA VAL A 469 -19.97 -8.99 -14.93
C VAL A 469 -21.48 -8.79 -14.83
N ARG A 470 -22.28 -9.86 -14.91
CA ARG A 470 -23.72 -9.74 -14.70
C ARG A 470 -24.00 -9.36 -13.25
N PRO A 471 -25.05 -8.59 -12.96
CA PRO A 471 -25.29 -8.08 -11.62
C PRO A 471 -25.59 -9.21 -10.60
N ASP A 472 -26.11 -10.35 -11.06
CA ASP A 472 -26.43 -11.54 -10.26
C ASP A 472 -25.22 -12.45 -9.96
N GLU A 473 -24.06 -12.18 -10.55
CA GLU A 473 -22.84 -12.92 -10.29
C GLU A 473 -22.21 -12.53 -8.95
N ARG A 474 -21.61 -13.51 -8.27
CA ARG A 474 -20.80 -13.31 -7.06
C ARG A 474 -19.48 -14.04 -7.17
N SER A 475 -18.45 -13.51 -6.53
CA SER A 475 -17.13 -14.12 -6.50
C SER A 475 -16.36 -13.69 -5.25
N ASN A 476 -15.43 -14.52 -4.81
CA ASN A 476 -14.57 -14.24 -3.64
C ASN A 476 -13.55 -13.10 -3.86
N HIS A 477 -13.56 -12.49 -5.04
CA HIS A 477 -12.80 -11.30 -5.37
C HIS A 477 -13.69 -10.09 -5.70
N PHE A 478 -15.01 -10.16 -5.45
CA PHE A 478 -15.95 -9.06 -5.63
C PHE A 478 -16.44 -8.53 -4.27
N GLY A 479 -16.31 -7.23 -4.06
CA GLY A 479 -16.79 -6.48 -2.92
C GLY A 479 -17.30 -5.11 -3.36
N PHE A 480 -17.35 -4.15 -2.43
CA PHE A 480 -17.80 -2.80 -2.74
C PHE A 480 -17.39 -1.79 -1.66
N ARG A 481 -17.46 -0.51 -2.03
CA ARG A 481 -17.42 0.64 -1.12
C ARG A 481 -18.67 1.49 -1.34
N VAL A 482 -18.90 2.48 -0.47
CA VAL A 482 -20.15 3.25 -0.48
C VAL A 482 -19.89 4.75 -0.45
N CYS A 483 -20.76 5.49 -1.12
CA CYS A 483 -20.88 6.94 -1.01
C CYS A 483 -21.95 7.30 0.02
N LEU A 484 -21.72 8.39 0.75
CA LEU A 484 -22.62 9.03 1.69
C LEU A 484 -23.12 10.34 1.06
N GLU A 485 -24.43 10.51 1.07
CA GLU A 485 -25.10 11.73 0.69
C GLU A 485 -25.76 12.35 1.91
N MET A 486 -25.61 13.67 2.05
CA MET A 486 -26.29 14.46 3.05
C MET A 486 -27.56 15.04 2.44
N ALA A 487 -28.69 14.90 3.12
CA ALA A 487 -29.92 15.58 2.74
C ALA A 487 -29.65 17.09 2.64
N GLU A 488 -30.04 17.70 1.53
CA GLU A 488 -29.97 19.15 1.41
C GLU A 488 -30.83 19.76 2.50
N ALA A 489 -30.23 20.62 3.34
CA ALA A 489 -30.98 21.43 4.28
C ALA A 489 -32.02 22.19 3.45
N SER A 490 -33.29 21.91 3.67
CA SER A 490 -34.40 22.53 2.96
C SER A 490 -34.23 24.05 3.06
N GLY A 491 -33.75 24.65 1.96
CA GLY A 491 -33.54 26.08 1.86
C GLY A 491 -34.86 26.76 2.15
N GLY A 492 -34.96 27.34 3.34
CA GLY A 492 -36.09 28.17 3.73
C GLY A 492 -36.21 29.26 2.69
N ARG A 493 -37.26 29.20 1.87
CA ARG A 493 -37.73 30.37 1.14
C ARG A 493 -38.01 31.43 2.20
N SER A 494 -37.15 32.44 2.25
CA SER A 494 -37.44 33.65 3.01
C SER A 494 -38.73 34.26 2.44
N PRO A 495 -39.71 34.62 3.30
CA PRO A 495 -41.00 35.16 2.87
C PRO A 495 -40.87 36.49 2.13
#